data_AF-A0A3C0VM46-F1
#
_entry.id   AF-A0A3C0VM46-F1
#
_cell.length_a   1.000
_cell.length_b   1.000
_cell.length_c   1.000
_cell.angle_alpha   90.00
_cell.angle_beta   90.00
_cell.angle_gamma   90.00
#
_symmetry.space_group_name_H-M   'P 1'
#
loop_
_entity.id
_entity.type
_entity.pdbx_description
1 polymer ?
#
loop_
_entity_poly.entity_id
_entity_poly.type
_entity_poly.pdbx_seq_one_letter_code
_entity_poly.pdbx_strand_id
1 'polypeptide(L)'
;PYLHDRNRLLFPFMPEEPPTAEMIAYGGITPTLKVNEGDSYRLELGGKVMEVYAMAGAEGADNLVMWLPEQKALLSGDFFGPMFPQFPNVFTMRGEKIRKPVEYIRSLNRLIDLAPEVILPGHLDPVTGQEKIVAGLTKMRDAVQYVHDETIAGMNGGKTLYQLMETISLPPELELSQAHGRVSWAVKSIWEYYATWFHFDRTTELYGVDRGEVMPDVVALAGPNALLEKARSYNKADQPVRAMHIVEILLDDPSQASDPGVNQVRLETLQLLLDKAINGIENSYEIYWLNAQIRLAEGVISEVSNSSN
;
A
#
# COMPACT_ATOMS: atom_id res chain seq x y z
N PRO A 1 -12.55 -16.21 -0.34
CA PRO A 1 -11.26 -16.75 0.17
C PRO A 1 -10.05 -15.86 -0.20
N TYR A 2 -9.63 -15.78 -1.47
CA TYR A 2 -8.33 -15.18 -1.84
C TYR A 2 -7.99 -13.81 -1.19
N LEU A 3 -8.82 -12.78 -1.39
CA LEU A 3 -8.58 -11.45 -0.79
C LEU A 3 -8.72 -11.46 0.74
N HIS A 4 -9.59 -12.32 1.28
CA HIS A 4 -9.82 -12.47 2.72
C HIS A 4 -8.58 -13.03 3.41
N ASP A 5 -8.03 -14.13 2.89
CA ASP A 5 -6.87 -14.82 3.47
C ASP A 5 -5.62 -13.92 3.43
N ARG A 6 -5.43 -13.20 2.31
CA ARG A 6 -4.40 -12.17 2.17
C ARG A 6 -4.54 -11.07 3.22
N ASN A 7 -5.76 -10.57 3.43
CA ASN A 7 -6.00 -9.49 4.38
C ASN A 7 -5.83 -9.96 5.82
N ARG A 8 -6.25 -11.18 6.14
CA ARG A 8 -6.07 -11.77 7.48
C ARG A 8 -4.59 -11.93 7.85
N LEU A 9 -3.70 -12.13 6.89
CA LEU A 9 -2.25 -12.14 7.14
C LEU A 9 -1.76 -10.80 7.72
N LEU A 10 -2.29 -9.68 7.22
CA LEU A 10 -1.97 -8.33 7.70
C LEU A 10 -2.82 -7.94 8.93
N PHE A 11 -4.04 -8.48 9.02
CA PHE A 11 -5.04 -8.17 10.02
C PHE A 11 -5.51 -9.44 10.73
N PRO A 12 -4.70 -9.99 11.66
CA PRO A 12 -4.97 -11.29 12.27
C PRO A 12 -6.25 -11.31 13.15
N PHE A 13 -6.83 -10.15 13.44
CA PHE A 13 -8.11 -10.02 14.13
C PHE A 13 -9.33 -10.28 13.22
N MET A 14 -9.15 -10.37 11.89
CA MET A 14 -10.24 -10.73 10.99
C MET A 14 -10.75 -12.16 11.26
N PRO A 15 -12.06 -12.43 11.07
CA PRO A 15 -12.61 -13.77 11.20
C PRO A 15 -11.86 -14.81 10.35
N GLU A 16 -11.79 -16.05 10.82
CA GLU A 16 -11.10 -17.14 10.11
C GLU A 16 -11.71 -17.38 8.73
N GLU A 17 -13.02 -17.56 8.67
CA GLU A 17 -13.76 -17.73 7.42
C GLU A 17 -14.31 -16.38 6.91
N PRO A 18 -14.31 -16.15 5.59
CA PRO A 18 -14.94 -14.98 5.02
C PRO A 18 -16.44 -14.99 5.35
N PRO A 19 -17.05 -13.85 5.68
CA PRO A 19 -18.49 -13.81 5.88
C PRO A 19 -19.23 -14.16 4.57
N THR A 20 -20.45 -14.67 4.67
CA THR A 20 -21.27 -14.96 3.48
C THR A 20 -21.81 -13.66 2.86
N ALA A 21 -21.89 -13.61 1.53
CA ALA A 21 -22.22 -12.39 0.78
C ALA A 21 -23.54 -11.72 1.20
N GLU A 22 -24.52 -12.50 1.68
CA GLU A 22 -25.82 -11.99 2.15
C GLU A 22 -25.70 -11.14 3.44
N MET A 23 -24.72 -11.41 4.30
CA MET A 23 -24.42 -10.53 5.45
C MET A 23 -23.60 -9.29 5.07
N ILE A 24 -22.90 -9.31 3.93
CA ILE A 24 -21.85 -8.34 3.58
C ILE A 24 -22.37 -7.15 2.76
N ALA A 25 -23.44 -7.29 1.97
CA ALA A 25 -23.98 -6.17 1.21
C ALA A 25 -24.69 -5.16 2.14
N TYR A 26 -23.91 -4.36 2.87
CA TYR A 26 -24.36 -3.32 3.80
C TYR A 26 -25.37 -3.81 4.85
N GLY A 27 -25.24 -5.04 5.35
CA GLY A 27 -26.23 -5.62 6.28
C GLY A 27 -27.63 -5.79 5.65
N GLY A 28 -27.69 -6.00 4.33
CA GLY A 28 -28.94 -6.09 3.56
C GLY A 28 -29.52 -4.75 3.13
N ILE A 29 -28.79 -3.64 3.31
CA ILE A 29 -29.24 -2.31 2.92
C ILE A 29 -28.90 -2.07 1.44
N THR A 30 -29.93 -1.83 0.62
CA THR A 30 -29.74 -1.39 -0.77
C THR A 30 -29.89 0.13 -0.85
N PRO A 31 -28.91 0.87 -1.43
CA PRO A 31 -29.04 2.31 -1.58
C PRO A 31 -30.21 2.64 -2.51
N THR A 32 -31.10 3.52 -2.06
CA THR A 32 -32.23 4.04 -2.86
C THR A 32 -31.82 5.18 -3.80
N LEU A 33 -30.68 5.80 -3.52
CA LEU A 33 -30.09 6.89 -4.28
C LEU A 33 -28.59 6.61 -4.47
N LYS A 34 -28.07 6.90 -5.66
CA LYS A 34 -26.63 6.89 -5.95
C LYS A 34 -26.21 8.26 -6.45
N VAL A 35 -25.02 8.70 -6.06
CA VAL A 35 -24.37 9.92 -6.55
C VAL A 35 -23.16 9.49 -7.35
N ASN A 36 -23.09 9.81 -8.64
CA ASN A 36 -21.98 9.40 -9.50
C ASN A 36 -20.91 10.49 -9.58
N GLU A 37 -19.72 10.13 -10.09
CA GLU A 37 -18.64 11.07 -10.33
C GLU A 37 -19.11 12.21 -11.25
N GLY A 38 -18.84 13.46 -10.83
CA GLY A 38 -19.31 14.67 -11.53
C GLY A 38 -20.67 15.18 -11.07
N ASP A 39 -21.48 14.34 -10.41
CA ASP A 39 -22.76 14.75 -9.83
C ASP A 39 -22.56 15.43 -8.46
N SER A 40 -23.59 16.19 -8.05
CA SER A 40 -23.75 16.63 -6.67
C SER A 40 -25.19 16.40 -6.24
N TYR A 41 -25.38 15.89 -5.02
CA TYR A 41 -26.71 15.73 -4.44
C TYR A 41 -26.89 16.66 -3.24
N ARG A 42 -27.85 17.58 -3.33
CA ARG A 42 -28.21 18.48 -2.23
C ARG A 42 -29.32 17.84 -1.40
N LEU A 43 -29.04 17.65 -0.11
CA LEU A 43 -29.98 17.17 0.90
C LEU A 43 -30.29 18.30 1.88
N GLU A 44 -31.56 18.44 2.23
CA GLU A 44 -31.99 19.31 3.33
C GLU A 44 -32.69 18.46 4.39
N LEU A 45 -32.09 18.38 5.57
CA LEU A 45 -32.58 17.54 6.66
C LEU A 45 -32.27 18.20 8.00
N GLY A 46 -33.26 18.22 8.91
CA GLY A 46 -33.08 18.82 10.24
C GLY A 46 -32.75 20.32 10.21
N GLY A 47 -33.20 21.04 9.17
CA GLY A 47 -32.88 22.47 8.98
C GLY A 47 -31.42 22.73 8.57
N LYS A 48 -30.72 21.71 8.07
CA LYS A 48 -29.35 21.81 7.55
C LYS A 48 -29.30 21.45 6.08
N VAL A 49 -28.53 22.23 5.33
CA VAL A 49 -28.19 21.94 3.95
C VAL A 49 -26.89 21.15 3.93
N MET A 50 -26.89 20.03 3.20
CA MET A 50 -25.75 19.17 2.98
C MET A 50 -25.61 18.91 1.48
N GLU A 51 -24.38 18.95 0.98
CA GLU A 51 -24.06 18.63 -0.40
C GLU A 51 -23.17 17.39 -0.42
N VAL A 52 -23.64 16.34 -1.08
CA VAL A 52 -22.91 15.08 -1.23
C VAL A 52 -22.20 15.08 -2.57
N TYR A 53 -20.91 14.79 -2.55
CA TYR A 53 -20.06 14.72 -3.74
C TYR A 53 -19.41 13.35 -3.85
N ALA A 54 -19.53 12.72 -5.01
CA ALA A 54 -18.71 11.56 -5.36
C ALA A 54 -17.30 12.03 -5.70
N MET A 55 -16.31 11.41 -5.04
CA MET A 55 -14.91 11.83 -5.11
C MET A 55 -14.03 10.65 -5.51
N ALA A 56 -13.63 10.61 -6.78
CA ALA A 56 -12.82 9.53 -7.32
C ALA A 56 -11.35 9.61 -6.86
N GLY A 57 -10.66 8.47 -6.93
CA GLY A 57 -9.20 8.36 -6.75
C GLY A 57 -8.71 8.25 -5.29
N ALA A 58 -9.61 8.29 -4.31
CA ALA A 58 -9.31 8.20 -2.87
C ALA A 58 -9.32 6.74 -2.34
N GLU A 59 -9.74 6.49 -1.09
CA GLU A 59 -9.65 5.17 -0.44
C GLU A 59 -10.42 4.04 -1.16
N GLY A 60 -11.69 4.25 -1.46
CA GLY A 60 -12.47 3.44 -2.41
C GLY A 60 -12.56 4.00 -3.84
N ALA A 61 -13.16 3.21 -4.74
CA ALA A 61 -13.58 3.72 -6.06
C ALA A 61 -14.90 4.52 -5.97
N ASP A 62 -15.64 4.36 -4.88
CA ASP A 62 -16.99 4.87 -4.62
C ASP A 62 -17.03 5.86 -3.44
N ASN A 63 -15.92 6.56 -3.15
CA ASN A 63 -15.90 7.51 -2.04
C ASN A 63 -16.90 8.64 -2.25
N LEU A 64 -17.50 9.03 -1.13
CA LEU A 64 -18.37 10.19 -1.01
C LEU A 64 -17.82 11.09 0.09
N VAL A 65 -17.94 12.40 -0.12
CA VAL A 65 -17.81 13.38 0.96
C VAL A 65 -19.10 14.16 1.10
N MET A 66 -19.34 14.70 2.29
CA MET A 66 -20.50 15.54 2.55
C MET A 66 -20.04 16.91 3.04
N TRP A 67 -20.50 17.95 2.35
CA TRP A 67 -20.16 19.34 2.58
C TRP A 67 -21.33 20.08 3.23
N LEU A 68 -21.08 20.78 4.33
CA LEU A 68 -22.04 21.62 5.02
C LEU A 68 -21.66 23.09 4.79
N PRO A 69 -22.23 23.78 3.78
CA PRO A 69 -21.77 25.10 3.36
C PRO A 69 -21.90 26.17 4.44
N GLU A 70 -22.96 26.15 5.23
CA GLU A 70 -23.18 27.12 6.32
C GLU A 70 -22.14 27.01 7.43
N GLN A 71 -21.73 25.78 7.75
CA GLN A 71 -20.76 25.49 8.81
C GLN A 71 -19.33 25.44 8.29
N LYS A 72 -19.16 25.51 6.96
CA LYS A 72 -17.92 25.22 6.24
C LYS A 72 -17.23 23.95 6.74
N ALA A 73 -18.04 22.91 6.98
CA ALA A 73 -17.58 21.64 7.53
C ALA A 73 -17.62 20.55 6.45
N LEU A 74 -16.50 19.82 6.31
CA LEU A 74 -16.37 18.69 5.39
C LEU A 74 -16.36 17.37 6.18
N LEU A 75 -17.40 16.56 6.04
CA LEU A 75 -17.38 15.17 6.48
C LEU A 75 -16.71 14.36 5.37
N SER A 76 -15.46 13.99 5.61
CA SER A 76 -14.60 13.39 4.59
C SER A 76 -14.64 11.87 4.56
N GLY A 77 -15.18 11.24 5.61
CA GLY A 77 -15.06 9.79 5.79
C GLY A 77 -13.59 9.38 5.68
N ASP A 78 -13.32 8.39 4.83
CA ASP A 78 -11.97 7.88 4.60
C ASP A 78 -11.32 8.47 3.33
N PHE A 79 -11.85 9.56 2.76
CA PHE A 79 -11.31 10.16 1.54
C PHE A 79 -9.80 10.47 1.63
N PHE A 80 -9.34 10.92 2.80
CA PHE A 80 -7.92 11.19 3.03
C PHE A 80 -7.14 9.97 3.54
N GLY A 81 -7.82 8.87 3.89
CA GLY A 81 -7.30 7.75 4.69
C GLY A 81 -7.33 8.05 6.20
N PRO A 82 -6.54 7.33 7.03
CA PRO A 82 -6.63 7.44 8.48
C PRO A 82 -6.08 8.74 9.09
N MET A 83 -5.34 9.55 8.32
CA MET A 83 -4.69 10.77 8.81
C MET A 83 -4.85 11.92 7.82
N PHE A 84 -4.81 13.15 8.33
CA PHE A 84 -4.79 14.36 7.51
C PHE A 84 -3.80 15.40 8.08
N PRO A 85 -2.94 16.01 7.23
CA PRO A 85 -2.61 15.59 5.87
C PRO A 85 -1.67 14.37 5.86
N GLN A 86 -1.70 13.57 4.80
CA GLN A 86 -0.77 12.47 4.58
C GLN A 86 -0.52 12.23 3.10
N PHE A 87 0.54 11.50 2.75
CA PHE A 87 0.69 11.02 1.39
C PHE A 87 -0.32 9.87 1.17
N PRO A 88 -1.17 9.95 0.14
CA PRO A 88 -2.27 9.00 -0.02
C PRO A 88 -1.74 7.64 -0.42
N ASN A 89 -2.50 6.62 -0.06
CA ASN A 89 -2.38 5.32 -0.69
C ASN A 89 -2.98 5.44 -2.11
N VAL A 90 -2.18 5.67 -3.16
CA VAL A 90 -2.66 5.56 -4.56
C VAL A 90 -2.78 4.09 -5.01
N PHE A 91 -2.48 3.16 -4.11
CA PHE A 91 -2.83 1.75 -4.13
C PHE A 91 -2.91 1.27 -2.68
N THR A 92 -3.37 0.04 -2.45
CA THR A 92 -3.32 -0.55 -1.12
C THR A 92 -2.75 -1.95 -1.15
N MET A 93 -1.89 -2.27 -0.19
CA MET A 93 -1.29 -3.62 -0.05
C MET A 93 -2.33 -4.70 0.24
N ARG A 94 -3.55 -4.34 0.68
CA ARG A 94 -4.66 -5.27 0.92
C ARG A 94 -5.32 -5.79 -0.37
N GLY A 95 -4.95 -5.23 -1.53
CA GLY A 95 -5.52 -5.60 -2.82
C GLY A 95 -6.85 -4.90 -3.06
N GLU A 96 -6.84 -3.94 -3.98
CA GLU A 96 -8.00 -3.22 -4.49
C GLU A 96 -7.67 -2.78 -5.92
N LYS A 97 -8.66 -2.30 -6.67
CA LYS A 97 -8.38 -1.62 -7.95
C LYS A 97 -7.37 -0.48 -7.75
N ILE A 98 -6.47 -0.31 -8.71
CA ILE A 98 -5.52 0.81 -8.72
C ILE A 98 -6.30 2.11 -8.62
N ARG A 99 -5.92 2.96 -7.67
CA ARG A 99 -6.54 4.28 -7.50
C ARG A 99 -5.91 5.22 -8.51
N LYS A 100 -6.75 5.99 -9.19
CA LYS A 100 -6.29 6.79 -10.31
C LYS A 100 -5.76 8.15 -9.80
N PRO A 101 -4.47 8.47 -10.01
CA PRO A 101 -3.85 9.64 -9.41
C PRO A 101 -4.43 10.96 -9.94
N VAL A 102 -4.77 11.01 -11.24
CA VAL A 102 -5.32 12.21 -11.89
C VAL A 102 -6.70 12.56 -11.32
N GLU A 103 -7.54 11.56 -11.14
CA GLU A 103 -8.86 11.68 -10.49
C GLU A 103 -8.72 12.19 -9.06
N TYR A 104 -7.76 11.66 -8.30
CA TYR A 104 -7.52 12.11 -6.92
C TYR A 104 -7.10 13.59 -6.86
N ILE A 105 -6.22 14.01 -7.78
CA ILE A 105 -5.80 15.42 -7.91
C ILE A 105 -7.01 16.31 -8.23
N ARG A 106 -7.91 15.89 -9.14
CA ARG A 106 -9.15 16.62 -9.44
C ARG A 106 -10.06 16.73 -8.22
N SER A 107 -10.23 15.63 -7.48
CA SER A 107 -11.02 15.61 -6.24
C SER A 107 -10.43 16.56 -5.19
N LEU A 108 -9.10 16.59 -5.02
CA LEU A 108 -8.44 17.51 -4.10
C LEU A 108 -8.62 18.98 -4.52
N ASN A 109 -8.51 19.31 -5.81
CA ASN A 109 -8.77 20.67 -6.29
C ASN A 109 -10.20 21.13 -5.91
N ARG A 110 -11.20 20.26 -6.07
CA ARG A 110 -12.57 20.57 -5.66
C ARG A 110 -12.66 20.87 -4.16
N LEU A 111 -11.98 20.09 -3.31
CA LEU A 111 -11.98 20.32 -1.86
C LEU A 111 -11.23 21.60 -1.46
N ILE A 112 -10.18 21.97 -2.19
CA ILE A 112 -9.47 23.24 -2.02
C ILE A 112 -10.42 24.40 -2.32
N ASP A 113 -11.20 24.33 -3.39
CA ASP A 113 -12.16 25.36 -3.79
C ASP A 113 -13.30 25.56 -2.77
N LEU A 114 -13.71 24.49 -2.06
CA LEU A 114 -14.69 24.58 -0.98
C LEU A 114 -14.15 25.34 0.25
N ALA A 115 -12.83 25.36 0.43
CA ALA A 115 -12.11 26.01 1.53
C ALA A 115 -12.72 25.72 2.92
N PRO A 116 -12.79 24.43 3.34
CA PRO A 116 -13.36 24.02 4.63
C PRO A 116 -12.66 24.67 5.83
N GLU A 117 -13.44 25.09 6.82
CA GLU A 117 -12.95 25.55 8.13
C GLU A 117 -12.76 24.39 9.11
N VAL A 118 -13.49 23.28 8.89
CA VAL A 118 -13.40 22.05 9.69
C VAL A 118 -13.47 20.83 8.77
N ILE A 119 -12.61 19.84 9.01
CA ILE A 119 -12.75 18.47 8.48
C ILE A 119 -13.16 17.55 9.63
N LEU A 120 -14.22 16.79 9.40
CA LEU A 120 -14.65 15.66 10.22
C LEU A 120 -14.24 14.35 9.49
N PRO A 121 -13.10 13.75 9.84
CA PRO A 121 -12.63 12.50 9.24
C PRO A 121 -13.39 11.28 9.78
N GLY A 122 -13.28 10.15 9.07
CA GLY A 122 -13.77 8.84 9.53
C GLY A 122 -12.97 8.25 10.70
N HIS A 123 -11.75 8.75 10.92
CA HIS A 123 -10.81 8.32 11.96
C HIS A 123 -10.21 9.53 12.68
N LEU A 124 -9.79 9.35 13.93
CA LEU A 124 -9.12 10.38 14.75
C LEU A 124 -9.99 11.64 15.01
N ASP A 125 -9.34 12.69 15.54
CA ASP A 125 -9.99 13.94 15.92
C ASP A 125 -10.28 14.86 14.72
N PRO A 126 -11.29 15.75 14.82
CA PRO A 126 -11.53 16.82 13.85
C PRO A 126 -10.30 17.70 13.58
N VAL A 127 -10.14 18.12 12.33
CA VAL A 127 -9.11 19.09 11.93
C VAL A 127 -9.79 20.45 11.75
N THR A 128 -9.24 21.49 12.38
CA THR A 128 -9.82 22.84 12.36
C THR A 128 -8.83 23.88 11.82
N GLY A 129 -9.37 24.95 11.26
CA GLY A 129 -8.63 26.10 10.75
C GLY A 129 -8.47 26.06 9.23
N GLN A 130 -9.18 26.96 8.53
CA GLN A 130 -9.24 27.01 7.06
C GLN A 130 -7.87 27.08 6.41
N GLU A 131 -6.98 27.96 6.88
CA GLU A 131 -5.65 28.12 6.31
C GLU A 131 -4.82 26.82 6.40
N LYS A 132 -4.81 26.20 7.58
CA LYS A 132 -4.13 24.91 7.80
C LYS A 132 -4.70 23.82 6.90
N ILE A 133 -6.02 23.76 6.78
CA ILE A 133 -6.70 22.73 5.99
C ILE A 133 -6.41 22.92 4.51
N VAL A 134 -6.59 24.14 3.98
CA VAL A 134 -6.32 24.45 2.57
C VAL A 134 -4.84 24.23 2.23
N ALA A 135 -3.92 24.60 3.11
CA ALA A 135 -2.50 24.31 2.94
C ALA A 135 -2.22 22.80 2.91
N GLY A 136 -2.86 22.03 3.81
CA GLY A 136 -2.76 20.56 3.84
C GLY A 136 -3.29 19.91 2.55
N LEU A 137 -4.47 20.32 2.09
CA LEU A 137 -5.07 19.85 0.83
C LEU A 137 -4.19 20.17 -0.38
N THR A 138 -3.68 21.41 -0.43
CA THR A 138 -2.79 21.86 -1.52
C THR A 138 -1.50 21.06 -1.53
N LYS A 139 -0.88 20.85 -0.37
CA LYS A 139 0.32 20.02 -0.25
C LYS A 139 0.08 18.57 -0.69
N MET A 140 -1.05 17.96 -0.28
CA MET A 140 -1.43 16.62 -0.74
C MET A 140 -1.60 16.56 -2.26
N ARG A 141 -2.24 17.57 -2.85
CA ARG A 141 -2.45 17.68 -4.30
C ARG A 141 -1.12 17.78 -5.04
N ASP A 142 -0.25 18.69 -4.61
CA ASP A 142 1.06 18.93 -5.21
C ASP A 142 1.98 17.71 -5.07
N ALA A 143 1.98 17.04 -3.91
CA ALA A 143 2.77 15.83 -3.69
C ALA A 143 2.39 14.69 -4.64
N VAL A 144 1.08 14.47 -4.85
CA VAL A 144 0.60 13.43 -5.78
C VAL A 144 0.93 13.79 -7.22
N GLN A 145 0.73 15.05 -7.60
CA GLN A 145 1.07 15.56 -8.94
C GLN A 145 2.57 15.41 -9.21
N TYR A 146 3.42 15.79 -8.25
CA TYR A 146 4.87 15.66 -8.37
C TYR A 146 5.30 14.20 -8.57
N VAL A 147 4.84 13.27 -7.72
CA VAL A 147 5.22 11.85 -7.85
C VAL A 147 4.70 11.26 -9.17
N HIS A 148 3.51 11.66 -9.61
CA HIS A 148 2.98 11.31 -10.92
C HIS A 148 3.89 11.80 -12.05
N ASP A 149 4.21 13.08 -12.08
CA ASP A 149 4.95 13.70 -13.17
C ASP A 149 6.40 13.19 -13.23
N GLU A 150 7.06 13.01 -12.09
CA GLU A 150 8.40 12.41 -12.03
C GLU A 150 8.40 10.94 -12.48
N THR A 151 7.33 10.20 -12.17
CA THR A 151 7.20 8.81 -12.67
C THR A 151 7.07 8.81 -14.19
N ILE A 152 6.20 9.65 -14.76
CA ILE A 152 5.99 9.74 -16.21
C ILE A 152 7.23 10.26 -16.93
N ALA A 153 7.91 11.26 -16.38
CA ALA A 153 9.18 11.75 -16.90
C ALA A 153 10.24 10.65 -16.90
N GLY A 154 10.30 9.85 -15.85
CA GLY A 154 11.16 8.69 -15.73
C GLY A 154 10.89 7.60 -16.77
N MET A 155 9.61 7.25 -16.97
CA MET A 155 9.16 6.31 -18.00
C MET A 155 9.58 6.78 -19.39
N ASN A 156 9.27 8.03 -19.74
CA ASN A 156 9.63 8.62 -21.04
C ASN A 156 11.14 8.76 -21.23
N GLY A 157 11.90 8.88 -20.13
CA GLY A 157 13.36 8.91 -20.12
C GLY A 157 14.03 7.53 -20.18
N GLY A 158 13.27 6.44 -20.26
CA GLY A 158 13.80 5.07 -20.32
C GLY A 158 14.42 4.57 -19.01
N LYS A 159 14.08 5.18 -17.87
CA LYS A 159 14.45 4.66 -16.55
C LYS A 159 13.60 3.43 -16.23
N THR A 160 14.17 2.45 -15.54
CA THR A 160 13.42 1.28 -15.09
C THR A 160 12.53 1.64 -13.89
N LEU A 161 11.45 0.87 -13.69
CA LEU A 161 10.56 1.02 -12.53
C LEU A 161 11.35 1.07 -11.20
N TYR A 162 12.29 0.13 -11.01
CA TYR A 162 13.06 0.05 -9.77
C TYR A 162 13.99 1.26 -9.56
N GLN A 163 14.57 1.82 -10.64
CA GLN A 163 15.34 3.06 -10.53
C GLN A 163 14.46 4.22 -10.05
N LEU A 164 13.21 4.31 -10.53
CA LEU A 164 12.28 5.35 -10.10
C LEU A 164 11.81 5.14 -8.66
N MET A 165 11.52 3.90 -8.26
CA MET A 165 11.17 3.58 -6.87
C MET A 165 12.27 3.95 -5.87
N GLU A 166 13.54 3.87 -6.30
CA GLU A 166 14.72 4.20 -5.47
C GLU A 166 15.01 5.72 -5.44
N THR A 167 14.76 6.43 -6.55
CA THR A 167 15.23 7.82 -6.71
C THR A 167 14.17 8.90 -6.54
N ILE A 168 12.88 8.59 -6.71
CA ILE A 168 11.80 9.56 -6.52
C ILE A 168 11.49 9.67 -5.02
N SER A 169 11.69 10.86 -4.47
CA SER A 169 11.30 11.26 -3.12
C SER A 169 10.59 12.62 -3.14
N LEU A 170 9.73 12.87 -2.14
CA LEU A 170 9.09 14.18 -2.01
C LEU A 170 10.15 15.24 -1.66
N PRO A 171 10.14 16.40 -2.32
CA PRO A 171 10.97 17.52 -1.91
C PRO A 171 10.47 18.11 -0.57
N PRO A 172 11.32 18.83 0.19
CA PRO A 172 11.01 19.28 1.56
C PRO A 172 9.70 20.06 1.70
N GLU A 173 9.33 20.86 0.70
CA GLU A 173 8.10 21.64 0.70
C GLU A 173 6.83 20.78 0.56
N LEU A 174 6.95 19.58 -0.04
CA LEU A 174 5.86 18.61 -0.25
C LEU A 174 5.87 17.48 0.77
N GLU A 175 6.69 17.58 1.81
CA GLU A 175 6.87 16.51 2.76
C GLU A 175 5.58 16.21 3.54
N LEU A 176 5.17 14.95 3.48
CA LEU A 176 3.94 14.40 4.05
C LEU A 176 4.26 13.09 4.75
N SER A 177 3.48 12.78 5.79
CA SER A 177 3.59 11.47 6.45
C SER A 177 3.36 10.34 5.44
N GLN A 178 4.26 9.37 5.45
CA GLN A 178 4.21 8.17 4.62
C GLN A 178 3.90 6.90 5.45
N ALA A 179 3.39 7.09 6.67
CA ALA A 179 3.08 5.99 7.59
C ALA A 179 1.90 5.12 7.11
N HIS A 180 1.09 5.62 6.17
CA HIS A 180 0.01 4.86 5.53
C HIS A 180 0.28 4.63 4.03
N GLY A 181 0.37 5.69 3.23
CA GLY A 181 0.83 5.61 1.83
C GLY A 181 2.32 5.87 1.69
N ARG A 182 2.99 5.23 0.72
CA ARG A 182 4.43 5.36 0.51
C ARG A 182 4.76 5.76 -0.92
N VAL A 183 5.67 6.71 -1.08
CA VAL A 183 6.03 7.29 -2.39
C VAL A 183 6.58 6.24 -3.35
N SER A 184 7.55 5.42 -2.91
CA SER A 184 8.14 4.38 -3.76
C SER A 184 7.11 3.37 -4.25
N TRP A 185 6.09 3.08 -3.42
CA TRP A 185 5.01 2.19 -3.83
C TRP A 185 3.97 2.90 -4.72
N ALA A 186 3.77 4.20 -4.55
CA ALA A 186 2.98 5.02 -5.45
C ALA A 186 3.60 5.11 -6.84
N VAL A 187 4.92 5.27 -6.94
CA VAL A 187 5.66 5.20 -8.22
C VAL A 187 5.34 3.90 -8.96
N LYS A 188 5.42 2.76 -8.27
CA LYS A 188 5.03 1.48 -8.85
C LYS A 188 3.58 1.47 -9.30
N SER A 189 2.67 1.97 -8.49
CA SER A 189 1.24 1.95 -8.80
C SER A 189 0.87 2.86 -9.98
N ILE A 190 1.54 4.01 -10.09
CA ILE A 190 1.40 4.94 -11.21
C ILE A 190 1.98 4.30 -12.49
N TRP A 191 3.12 3.63 -12.38
CA TRP A 191 3.67 2.86 -13.50
C TRP A 191 2.67 1.80 -13.98
N GLU A 192 2.15 0.97 -13.08
CA GLU A 192 1.16 -0.09 -13.40
C GLU A 192 -0.15 0.49 -13.96
N TYR A 193 -0.55 1.69 -13.54
CA TYR A 193 -1.72 2.39 -14.09
C TYR A 193 -1.58 2.65 -15.59
N TYR A 194 -0.36 2.93 -16.07
CA TYR A 194 -0.09 3.23 -17.48
C TYR A 194 0.42 2.03 -18.29
N ALA A 195 1.31 1.22 -17.70
CA ALA A 195 1.99 0.12 -18.38
C ALA A 195 1.28 -1.24 -18.19
N THR A 196 0.47 -1.38 -17.13
CA THR A 196 -0.17 -2.65 -16.74
C THR A 196 0.85 -3.77 -16.49
N TRP A 197 0.41 -5.03 -16.51
CA TRP A 197 1.18 -6.20 -16.12
C TRP A 197 2.36 -6.55 -17.04
N PHE A 198 2.37 -6.09 -18.30
CA PHE A 198 3.42 -6.44 -19.27
C PHE A 198 4.44 -5.31 -19.37
N HIS A 199 5.60 -5.50 -18.75
CA HIS A 199 6.58 -4.41 -18.54
C HIS A 199 7.60 -4.32 -19.67
N PHE A 200 7.61 -5.29 -20.60
CA PHE A 200 8.61 -5.43 -21.67
C PHE A 200 10.03 -5.70 -21.14
N ASP A 201 10.18 -6.03 -19.86
CA ASP A 201 11.47 -6.31 -19.24
C ASP A 201 11.94 -7.74 -19.56
N ARG A 202 11.00 -8.69 -19.73
CA ARG A 202 11.33 -10.12 -19.86
C ARG A 202 10.35 -10.85 -20.77
N THR A 203 10.88 -11.76 -21.60
CA THR A 203 10.05 -12.66 -22.43
C THR A 203 9.17 -13.59 -21.59
N THR A 204 9.61 -13.96 -20.38
CA THR A 204 8.87 -14.88 -19.49
C THR A 204 7.58 -14.29 -18.95
N GLU A 205 7.38 -12.97 -18.97
CA GLU A 205 6.11 -12.33 -18.56
C GLU A 205 4.91 -12.78 -19.41
N LEU A 206 5.15 -13.29 -20.61
CA LEU A 206 4.10 -13.79 -21.52
C LEU A 206 3.59 -15.19 -21.16
N TYR A 207 4.28 -15.92 -20.29
CA TYR A 207 4.04 -17.35 -20.08
C TYR A 207 3.69 -17.63 -18.62
N GLY A 208 2.81 -18.61 -18.39
CA GLY A 208 2.34 -19.00 -17.06
C GLY A 208 3.28 -19.95 -16.30
N VAL A 209 4.59 -19.90 -16.56
CA VAL A 209 5.59 -20.66 -15.80
C VAL A 209 6.22 -19.69 -14.80
N ASP A 210 6.07 -19.99 -13.51
CA ASP A 210 6.61 -19.13 -12.47
C ASP A 210 8.14 -19.23 -12.42
N ARG A 211 8.80 -18.14 -12.03
CA ARG A 211 10.27 -18.14 -11.93
C ARG A 211 10.77 -19.05 -10.80
N GLY A 212 9.99 -19.22 -9.74
CA GLY A 212 10.29 -20.12 -8.63
C GLY A 212 10.43 -21.57 -9.09
N GLU A 213 9.74 -21.99 -10.16
CA GLU A 213 9.83 -23.37 -10.68
C GLU A 213 11.23 -23.74 -11.18
N VAL A 214 12.06 -22.76 -11.55
CA VAL A 214 13.45 -23.00 -12.01
C VAL A 214 14.49 -22.65 -10.94
N MET A 215 14.09 -22.12 -9.78
CA MET A 215 15.03 -21.83 -8.70
C MET A 215 15.68 -23.06 -8.07
N PRO A 216 15.01 -24.24 -7.96
CA PRO A 216 15.68 -25.48 -7.53
C PRO A 216 16.91 -25.84 -8.38
N ASP A 217 16.87 -25.60 -9.70
CA ASP A 217 18.03 -25.84 -10.57
C ASP A 217 19.19 -24.90 -10.23
N VAL A 218 18.88 -23.63 -9.93
CA VAL A 218 19.87 -22.64 -9.50
C VAL A 218 20.49 -23.05 -8.16
N VAL A 219 19.68 -23.50 -7.20
CA VAL A 219 20.15 -23.99 -5.89
C VAL A 219 21.03 -25.23 -6.07
N ALA A 220 20.64 -26.19 -6.90
CA ALA A 220 21.41 -27.40 -7.17
C ALA A 220 22.78 -27.10 -7.81
N LEU A 221 22.85 -26.11 -8.70
CA LEU A 221 24.10 -25.70 -9.36
C LEU A 221 25.00 -24.86 -8.46
N ALA A 222 24.44 -23.90 -7.71
CA ALA A 222 25.21 -22.98 -6.86
C ALA A 222 25.60 -23.59 -5.50
N GLY A 223 24.80 -24.53 -5.01
CA GLY A 223 24.89 -25.09 -3.67
C GLY A 223 24.22 -24.19 -2.62
N PRO A 224 23.37 -24.75 -1.73
CA PRO A 224 22.60 -23.95 -0.78
C PRO A 224 23.47 -23.18 0.22
N ASN A 225 24.59 -23.77 0.65
CA ASN A 225 25.52 -23.12 1.59
C ASN A 225 26.12 -21.83 1.03
N ALA A 226 26.53 -21.82 -0.25
CA ALA A 226 27.13 -20.65 -0.88
C ALA A 226 26.11 -19.51 -1.04
N LEU A 227 24.86 -19.85 -1.38
CA LEU A 227 23.75 -18.89 -1.42
C LEU A 227 23.47 -18.32 -0.01
N LEU A 228 23.42 -19.18 1.01
CA LEU A 228 23.17 -18.75 2.38
C LEU A 228 24.27 -17.84 2.92
N GLU A 229 25.55 -18.17 2.67
CA GLU A 229 26.69 -17.31 2.98
C GLU A 229 26.60 -15.97 2.27
N LYS A 230 26.16 -15.97 1.00
CA LYS A 230 25.95 -14.73 0.23
C LYS A 230 24.85 -13.88 0.84
N ALA A 231 23.72 -14.46 1.24
CA ALA A 231 22.65 -13.76 1.94
C ALA A 231 23.16 -13.11 3.24
N ARG A 232 23.90 -13.86 4.07
CA ARG A 232 24.52 -13.32 5.29
C ARG A 232 25.51 -12.18 4.99
N SER A 233 26.25 -12.25 3.89
CA SER A 233 27.16 -11.17 3.48
C SER A 233 26.42 -9.86 3.17
N TYR A 234 25.23 -9.95 2.54
CA TYR A 234 24.39 -8.78 2.29
C TYR A 234 23.82 -8.20 3.58
N ASN A 235 23.37 -9.03 4.52
CA ASN A 235 22.95 -8.56 5.84
C ASN A 235 24.07 -7.82 6.58
N LYS A 236 25.29 -8.36 6.60
CA LYS A 236 26.46 -7.71 7.21
C LYS A 236 26.81 -6.38 6.54
N ALA A 237 26.52 -6.24 5.25
CA ALA A 237 26.72 -5.01 4.48
C ALA A 237 25.54 -4.04 4.56
N ASP A 238 24.58 -4.27 5.46
CA ASP A 238 23.35 -3.47 5.62
C ASP A 238 22.48 -3.41 4.34
N GLN A 239 22.46 -4.51 3.57
CA GLN A 239 21.70 -4.67 2.33
C GLN A 239 20.63 -5.78 2.44
N PRO A 240 19.71 -5.72 3.43
CA PRO A 240 18.83 -6.84 3.74
C PRO A 240 17.82 -7.18 2.63
N VAL A 241 17.43 -6.23 1.75
CA VAL A 241 16.57 -6.55 0.59
C VAL A 241 17.31 -7.46 -0.41
N ARG A 242 18.61 -7.24 -0.62
CA ARG A 242 19.43 -8.13 -1.48
C ARG A 242 19.63 -9.50 -0.83
N ALA A 243 19.78 -9.54 0.50
CA ALA A 243 19.80 -10.80 1.23
C ALA A 243 18.48 -11.56 1.06
N MET A 244 17.33 -10.86 1.16
CA MET A 244 16.02 -11.46 1.01
C MET A 244 15.83 -12.10 -0.37
N HIS A 245 16.27 -11.46 -1.45
CA HIS A 245 16.24 -12.08 -2.78
C HIS A 245 17.00 -13.41 -2.86
N ILE A 246 18.12 -13.55 -2.14
CA ILE A 246 18.87 -14.81 -2.09
C ILE A 246 18.16 -15.84 -1.21
N VAL A 247 17.57 -15.40 -0.10
CA VAL A 247 16.75 -16.26 0.77
C VAL A 247 15.53 -16.78 0.01
N GLU A 248 14.83 -15.95 -0.76
CA GLU A 248 13.67 -16.34 -1.56
C GLU A 248 14.03 -17.40 -2.62
N ILE A 249 15.21 -17.30 -3.26
CA ILE A 249 15.72 -18.36 -4.16
C ILE A 249 15.83 -19.70 -3.43
N LEU A 250 16.32 -19.70 -2.18
CA LEU A 250 16.40 -20.91 -1.37
C LEU A 250 15.01 -21.41 -0.96
N LEU A 251 14.08 -20.50 -0.60
CA LEU A 251 12.72 -20.88 -0.20
C LEU A 251 11.88 -21.45 -1.35
N ASP A 252 12.20 -21.10 -2.60
CA ASP A 252 11.55 -21.67 -3.80
C ASP A 252 11.98 -23.14 -4.04
N ASP A 253 13.07 -23.62 -3.42
CA ASP A 253 13.43 -25.04 -3.40
C ASP A 253 12.75 -25.76 -2.22
N PRO A 254 11.80 -26.69 -2.47
CA PRO A 254 11.09 -27.39 -1.40
C PRO A 254 12.00 -28.15 -0.43
N SER A 255 13.19 -28.58 -0.87
CA SER A 255 14.17 -29.26 0.00
C SER A 255 14.85 -28.32 0.99
N GLN A 256 14.86 -27.02 0.69
CA GLN A 256 15.47 -25.97 1.51
C GLN A 256 14.44 -25.13 2.27
N ALA A 257 13.19 -25.08 1.81
CA ALA A 257 12.12 -24.27 2.40
C ALA A 257 11.87 -24.57 3.89
N SER A 258 12.03 -25.83 4.31
CA SER A 258 11.90 -26.27 5.71
C SER A 258 13.23 -26.35 6.46
N ASP A 259 14.35 -25.99 5.83
CA ASP A 259 15.66 -26.03 6.48
C ASP A 259 15.75 -24.97 7.60
N PRO A 260 16.10 -25.36 8.84
CA PRO A 260 16.21 -24.41 9.95
C PRO A 260 17.30 -23.35 9.74
N GLY A 261 18.41 -23.70 9.07
CA GLY A 261 19.50 -22.77 8.77
C GLY A 261 19.08 -21.68 7.78
N VAL A 262 18.33 -22.05 6.74
CA VAL A 262 17.71 -21.10 5.79
C VAL A 262 16.71 -20.20 6.51
N ASN A 263 15.80 -20.77 7.30
CA ASN A 263 14.79 -19.99 8.02
C ASN A 263 15.40 -19.12 9.14
N GLN A 264 16.54 -19.52 9.72
CA GLN A 264 17.28 -18.67 10.66
C GLN A 264 17.83 -17.42 9.94
N VAL A 265 18.39 -17.54 8.74
CA VAL A 265 18.84 -16.38 7.96
C VAL A 265 17.65 -15.54 7.46
N ARG A 266 16.55 -16.19 7.07
CA ARG A 266 15.29 -15.51 6.75
C ARG A 266 14.85 -14.63 7.91
N LEU A 267 14.80 -15.17 9.13
CA LEU A 267 14.42 -14.46 10.34
C LEU A 267 15.37 -13.28 10.61
N GLU A 268 16.69 -13.51 10.61
CA GLU A 268 17.69 -12.44 10.76
C GLU A 268 17.48 -11.30 9.74
N THR A 269 17.23 -11.65 8.47
CA THR A 269 17.00 -10.69 7.39
C THR A 269 15.70 -9.90 7.60
N LEU A 270 14.61 -10.59 7.95
CA LEU A 270 13.32 -9.98 8.23
C LEU A 270 13.39 -9.02 9.44
N GLN A 271 14.16 -9.37 10.48
CA GLN A 271 14.36 -8.52 11.64
C GLN A 271 15.08 -7.22 11.26
N LEU A 272 16.13 -7.30 10.43
CA LEU A 272 16.82 -6.11 9.91
C LEU A 272 15.89 -5.22 9.06
N LEU A 273 15.03 -5.82 8.24
CA LEU A 273 14.02 -5.07 7.48
C LEU A 273 13.00 -4.41 8.41
N LEU A 274 12.55 -5.12 9.45
CA LEU A 274 11.59 -4.60 10.41
C LEU A 274 12.17 -3.44 11.21
N ASP A 275 13.41 -3.56 11.67
CA ASP A 275 14.12 -2.48 12.37
C ASP A 275 14.23 -1.24 11.48
N LYS A 276 14.56 -1.40 10.20
CA LYS A 276 14.58 -0.28 9.23
C LYS A 276 13.18 0.31 8.99
N ALA A 277 12.13 -0.51 8.97
CA ALA A 277 10.76 -0.02 8.80
C ALA A 277 10.29 0.80 10.01
N ILE A 278 10.58 0.33 11.23
CA ILE A 278 10.23 0.99 12.49
C ILE A 278 11.05 2.27 12.73
N ASN A 279 12.34 2.27 12.39
CA ASN A 279 13.19 3.46 12.59
C ASN A 279 13.27 4.38 11.36
N GLY A 280 12.43 4.13 10.35
CA GLY A 280 12.44 4.83 9.07
C GLY A 280 11.11 5.51 8.79
N ILE A 281 10.44 5.08 7.72
CA ILE A 281 9.17 5.67 7.27
C ILE A 281 8.00 5.34 8.21
N GLU A 282 8.15 4.30 9.05
CA GLU A 282 7.10 3.83 9.97
C GLU A 282 5.81 3.44 9.23
N ASN A 283 5.96 2.89 8.01
CA ASN A 283 4.79 2.48 7.24
C ASN A 283 4.12 1.25 7.89
N SER A 284 2.87 1.42 8.28
CA SER A 284 2.13 0.40 9.03
C SER A 284 1.98 -0.91 8.25
N TYR A 285 1.75 -0.85 6.93
CA TYR A 285 1.60 -2.08 6.13
C TYR A 285 2.91 -2.85 5.96
N GLU A 286 4.03 -2.14 5.81
CA GLU A 286 5.37 -2.75 5.77
C GLU A 286 5.65 -3.48 7.08
N ILE A 287 5.39 -2.81 8.21
CA ILE A 287 5.56 -3.37 9.54
C ILE A 287 4.64 -4.59 9.76
N TYR A 288 3.37 -4.52 9.35
CA TYR A 288 2.44 -5.64 9.49
C TYR A 288 2.87 -6.85 8.66
N TRP A 289 3.30 -6.62 7.42
CA TRP A 289 3.81 -7.67 6.54
C TRP A 289 5.05 -8.34 7.11
N LEU A 290 6.04 -7.56 7.53
CA LEU A 290 7.30 -8.08 8.07
C LEU A 290 7.06 -8.90 9.35
N ASN A 291 6.22 -8.41 10.26
CA ASN A 291 5.83 -9.16 11.45
C ASN A 291 5.12 -10.48 11.11
N ALA A 292 4.27 -10.49 10.07
CA ALA A 292 3.63 -11.73 9.63
C ALA A 292 4.65 -12.74 9.08
N GLN A 293 5.61 -12.28 8.27
CA GLN A 293 6.68 -13.13 7.75
C GLN A 293 7.61 -13.66 8.85
N ILE A 294 7.89 -12.86 9.88
CA ILE A 294 8.67 -13.28 11.05
C ILE A 294 7.99 -14.45 11.77
N ARG A 295 6.68 -14.33 12.07
CA ARG A 295 5.91 -15.41 12.71
C ARG A 295 5.95 -16.71 11.89
N LEU A 296 5.91 -16.62 10.56
CA LEU A 296 6.02 -17.79 9.69
C LEU A 296 7.41 -18.43 9.77
N ALA A 297 8.49 -17.64 9.76
CA ALA A 297 9.84 -18.15 9.90
C ALA A 297 10.07 -18.81 11.28
N GLU A 298 9.59 -18.19 12.36
CA GLU A 298 9.66 -18.73 13.73
C GLU A 298 8.90 -20.05 13.88
N GLY A 299 7.72 -20.15 13.23
CA GLY A 299 6.93 -21.39 13.18
C GLY A 299 7.71 -22.57 12.61
N VAL A 300 8.35 -22.37 11.44
CA VAL A 300 9.16 -23.42 10.80
C VAL A 300 10.33 -23.86 11.68
N ILE A 301 11.05 -22.91 12.29
CA ILE A 301 12.18 -23.22 13.19
C ILE A 301 11.72 -24.04 14.41
N SER A 302 10.54 -23.71 14.96
CA SER A 302 9.98 -24.38 16.13
C SER A 302 9.48 -25.80 15.84
N GLU A 303 8.85 -26.03 14.68
CA GLU A 303 8.36 -27.36 14.28
C GLU A 303 9.49 -28.37 14.10
N VAL A 304 10.62 -27.95 13.54
CA VAL A 304 11.80 -28.83 13.39
C VAL A 304 12.43 -29.15 14.75
N SER A 305 12.43 -28.18 15.68
CA SER A 305 12.94 -28.38 17.04
C SER A 305 12.09 -29.39 17.83
N ASN A 306 10.77 -29.37 17.64
CA ASN A 306 9.84 -30.28 18.31
C ASN A 306 9.79 -31.69 17.72
N SER A 307 10.08 -31.84 16.42
CA SER A 307 10.15 -33.16 15.76
C SER A 307 11.48 -33.89 15.96
N SER A 308 12.49 -33.19 16.50
CA SER A 308 13.82 -33.74 16.81
C SER A 308 13.98 -34.20 18.27
N ASN A 309 12.94 -34.03 19.10
CA ASN A 309 12.86 -34.48 20.50
C ASN A 309 11.90 -35.67 20.65
#